data_AF-A0A919VGY3-F1
#
_entry.id   AF-A0A919VGY3-F1
#
_cell.length_a   1.000
_cell.length_b   1.000
_cell.length_c   1.000
_cell.angle_alpha   90.00
_cell.angle_beta   90.00
_cell.angle_gamma   90.00
#
_symmetry.space_group_name_H-M   'P 1'
#
loop_
_entity.id
_entity.type
_entity.pdbx_description
1 polymer ?
#
loop_
_entity_poly.entity_id
_entity_poly.type
_entity_poly.pdbx_seq_one_letter_code
_entity_poly.pdbx_strand_id
1 'polypeptide(L)'
;MPVTEFVGVTQDSHLGVNYKNGLYEFRTDVDAPVYLHDTTFHGLTYQPGRPCTMTMEFDYLPGWIPGALSPTPVVHFLFEDVQLVEWLEDQEGHDCVAAHPDAHPGQVDLFDWDGTDYFCLITFTLTLTFHARRVVVTVRPLRSAETVS
;
A
#
# COMPACT_ATOMS: atom_id res chain seq x y z
N MET A 1 1.52 3.43 23.54
CA MET A 1 1.66 2.49 22.42
C MET A 1 3.01 2.72 21.77
N PRO A 2 3.72 1.70 21.28
CA PRO A 2 4.83 1.92 20.36
C PRO A 2 4.31 2.61 19.09
N VAL A 3 5.09 3.52 18.53
CA VAL A 3 4.78 4.16 17.23
C VAL A 3 5.48 3.36 16.14
N THR A 4 4.82 3.14 15.01
CA THR A 4 5.42 2.46 13.87
C THR A 4 6.64 3.20 13.34
N GLU A 5 7.72 2.47 13.10
CA GLU A 5 8.89 2.98 12.38
C GLU A 5 8.64 2.95 10.87
N PHE A 6 8.83 4.08 10.18
CA PHE A 6 8.81 4.14 8.72
C PHE A 6 10.24 4.25 8.17
N VAL A 7 10.56 3.40 7.20
CA VAL A 7 11.85 3.35 6.49
C VAL A 7 11.61 3.51 4.99
N GLY A 8 12.52 4.18 4.29
CA GLY A 8 12.36 4.47 2.85
C GLY A 8 11.47 5.69 2.55
N VAL A 9 11.11 6.45 3.60
CA VAL A 9 10.36 7.70 3.50
C VAL A 9 11.18 8.86 4.06
N THR A 10 10.95 10.06 3.55
CA THR A 10 11.60 11.26 4.10
C THR A 10 11.19 11.51 5.55
N GLN A 11 12.11 12.06 6.34
CA GLN A 11 11.88 12.45 7.74
C GLN A 11 11.35 13.89 7.87
N ASP A 12 11.18 14.60 6.75
CA ASP A 12 10.52 15.90 6.73
C ASP A 12 9.05 15.74 7.16
N SER A 13 8.66 16.39 8.26
CA SER A 13 7.33 16.24 8.86
C SER A 13 6.17 16.75 7.99
N HIS A 14 6.45 17.54 6.95
CA HIS A 14 5.46 18.05 6.02
C HIS A 14 5.34 17.22 4.74
N LEU A 15 6.40 16.50 4.37
CA LEU A 15 6.49 15.76 3.11
C LEU A 15 6.51 14.23 3.29
N GLY A 16 6.90 13.74 4.46
CA GLY A 16 6.88 12.32 4.81
C GLY A 16 5.54 11.86 5.36
N VAL A 17 5.50 10.60 5.80
CA VAL A 17 4.32 10.01 6.44
C VAL A 17 4.03 10.75 7.74
N ASN A 18 2.80 11.24 7.88
CA ASN A 18 2.35 11.99 9.05
C ASN A 18 0.86 11.73 9.30
N TYR A 19 0.37 12.10 10.47
CA TYR A 19 -1.03 11.84 10.88
C TYR A 19 -2.11 12.52 10.02
N LYS A 20 -1.76 13.53 9.20
CA LYS A 20 -2.73 14.22 8.33
C LYS A 20 -2.85 13.57 6.97
N ASN A 21 -1.74 13.12 6.41
CA ASN A 21 -1.68 12.57 5.05
C ASN A 21 -1.60 11.04 5.03
N GLY A 22 -1.29 10.43 6.19
CA GLY A 22 -1.14 9.00 6.37
C GLY A 22 -0.14 8.41 5.37
N LEU A 23 -0.52 7.27 4.80
CA LEU A 23 0.20 6.59 3.73
C LEU A 23 -0.32 6.97 2.33
N TYR A 24 -1.28 7.88 2.25
CA TYR A 24 -1.98 8.20 1.01
C TYR A 24 -1.12 9.06 0.06
N GLU A 25 -0.40 10.04 0.63
CA GLU A 25 0.54 10.90 -0.11
C GLU A 25 1.78 11.21 0.74
N PHE A 26 2.97 10.87 0.24
CA PHE A 26 4.23 11.12 0.93
C PHE A 26 5.42 11.14 -0.05
N ARG A 27 6.60 11.54 0.44
CA ARG A 27 7.86 11.43 -0.30
C ARG A 27 8.74 10.31 0.23
N THR A 28 9.39 9.60 -0.68
CA THR A 28 10.45 8.64 -0.33
C THR A 28 11.69 9.36 0.19
N ASP A 29 12.62 8.61 0.78
CA ASP A 29 13.93 9.12 1.21
C ASP A 29 14.85 9.57 0.05
N VAL A 30 14.55 9.14 -1.17
CA VAL A 30 15.20 9.58 -2.43
C VAL A 30 14.44 10.70 -3.15
N ASP A 31 13.57 11.42 -2.44
CA ASP A 31 12.81 12.57 -2.91
C ASP A 31 11.79 12.28 -4.04
N ALA A 32 11.37 11.02 -4.19
CA ALA A 32 10.32 10.67 -5.15
C ALA A 32 8.93 10.80 -4.50
N PRO A 33 7.97 11.49 -5.15
CA PRO A 33 6.61 11.59 -4.62
C PRO A 33 5.83 10.30 -4.84
N VAL A 34 5.09 9.88 -3.82
CA VAL A 34 4.17 8.76 -3.83
C VAL A 34 2.74 9.27 -3.66
N TYR A 35 1.86 8.90 -4.58
CA TYR A 35 0.44 9.22 -4.59
C TYR A 35 -0.35 7.92 -4.73
N LEU A 36 -0.81 7.32 -3.62
CA LEU A 36 -1.48 6.02 -3.70
C LEU A 36 -2.85 6.08 -4.41
N HIS A 37 -3.50 7.23 -4.46
CA HIS A 37 -4.74 7.42 -5.23
C HIS A 37 -4.55 7.30 -6.75
N ASP A 38 -3.32 7.44 -7.23
CA ASP A 38 -2.94 7.26 -8.65
C ASP A 38 -2.46 5.82 -8.95
N THR A 39 -2.61 4.93 -7.97
CA THR A 39 -2.17 3.53 -8.06
C THR A 39 -3.34 2.56 -8.00
N THR A 40 -3.11 1.35 -8.50
CA THR A 40 -3.98 0.19 -8.31
C THR A 40 -3.29 -0.78 -7.37
N PHE A 41 -3.97 -1.20 -6.30
CA PHE A 41 -3.53 -2.29 -5.44
C PHE A 41 -3.45 -3.59 -6.25
N HIS A 42 -2.24 -4.10 -6.42
CA HIS A 42 -1.96 -5.30 -7.20
C HIS A 42 -2.23 -6.56 -6.39
N GLY A 43 -1.83 -6.54 -5.12
CA GLY A 43 -2.01 -7.67 -4.23
C GLY A 43 -1.18 -7.56 -2.96
N LEU A 44 -1.40 -8.53 -2.08
CA LEU A 44 -0.64 -8.65 -0.84
C LEU A 44 -0.23 -10.10 -0.59
N THR A 45 0.82 -10.28 0.18
CA THR A 45 1.23 -11.59 0.71
C THR A 45 1.41 -11.49 2.21
N TYR A 46 0.73 -12.36 2.96
CA TYR A 46 0.86 -12.45 4.41
C TYR A 46 1.61 -13.72 4.80
N GLN A 47 2.64 -13.57 5.63
CA GLN A 47 3.45 -14.67 6.14
C GLN A 47 3.42 -14.67 7.68
N PRO A 48 2.63 -15.55 8.31
CA PRO A 48 2.43 -15.57 9.77
C PRO A 48 3.63 -16.13 10.57
N GLY A 49 4.83 -16.08 10.00
CA GLY A 49 6.06 -16.63 10.59
C GLY A 49 6.66 -15.79 11.71
N ARG A 50 7.95 -16.01 11.99
CA ARG A 50 8.77 -15.15 12.88
C ARG A 50 9.99 -14.63 12.11
N PRO A 51 10.03 -13.34 11.73
CA PRO A 51 9.00 -12.33 11.98
C PRO A 51 7.72 -12.56 11.16
N CYS A 52 6.60 -12.04 11.66
CA CYS A 52 5.33 -12.03 10.94
C CYS A 52 5.36 -10.85 9.97
N THR A 53 5.18 -11.10 8.68
CA THR A 53 5.35 -10.06 7.65
C THR A 53 4.18 -10.00 6.70
N MET A 54 3.90 -8.80 6.20
CA MET A 54 2.94 -8.57 5.13
C MET A 54 3.55 -7.68 4.07
N THR A 55 3.46 -8.08 2.81
CA THR A 55 3.87 -7.24 1.68
C THR A 55 2.65 -6.78 0.91
N MET A 56 2.64 -5.54 0.45
CA MET A 56 1.61 -4.97 -0.43
C MET A 56 2.27 -4.28 -1.62
N GLU A 57 1.68 -4.45 -2.80
CA GLU A 57 2.16 -3.83 -4.04
C GLU A 57 1.06 -2.96 -4.64
N PHE A 58 1.46 -1.76 -5.07
CA PHE A 58 0.59 -0.78 -5.72
C PHE A 58 1.26 -0.32 -7.02
N ASP A 59 0.58 -0.55 -8.14
CA ASP A 59 1.08 -0.23 -9.47
C ASP A 59 0.50 1.12 -9.91
N TYR A 60 1.34 2.06 -10.35
CA TYR A 60 0.84 3.29 -10.95
C TYR A 60 0.09 3.03 -12.25
N LEU A 61 -1.03 3.72 -12.44
CA LEU A 61 -1.76 3.70 -13.71
C LEU A 61 -0.93 4.35 -14.84
N PRO A 62 -0.94 3.79 -16.07
CA PRO A 62 -0.26 4.40 -17.21
C PRO A 62 -0.72 5.85 -17.42
N GLY A 63 0.22 6.80 -17.40
CA GLY A 63 -0.04 8.24 -17.53
C GLY A 63 -0.03 9.02 -16.20
N TRP A 64 -0.11 8.32 -15.07
CA TRP A 64 -0.07 8.91 -13.72
C TRP A 64 1.26 8.68 -12.99
N ILE A 65 2.16 7.92 -13.59
CA ILE A 65 3.50 7.67 -13.03
C ILE A 65 4.25 9.00 -12.88
N PRO A 66 4.64 9.41 -11.65
CA PRO A 66 5.47 10.58 -11.48
C PRO A 66 6.80 10.42 -12.23
N GLY A 67 7.31 11.48 -12.84
CA GLY A 67 8.52 11.40 -13.67
C GLY A 67 9.73 10.74 -12.95
N ALA A 68 9.89 11.00 -11.65
CA ALA A 68 10.92 10.39 -10.82
C ALA A 68 10.74 8.87 -10.61
N LEU A 69 9.51 8.36 -10.73
CA LEU A 69 9.15 6.96 -10.55
C LEU A 69 8.97 6.20 -11.86
N SER A 70 9.16 6.85 -13.02
CA SER A 70 9.09 6.19 -14.33
C SER A 70 9.88 4.87 -14.44
N PRO A 71 11.13 4.75 -13.93
CA PRO A 71 11.85 3.47 -13.96
C PRO A 71 11.38 2.47 -12.90
N THR A 72 10.61 2.90 -11.90
CA THR A 72 10.18 2.12 -10.73
C THR A 72 8.74 2.43 -10.33
N PRO A 73 7.74 2.14 -11.19
CA PRO A 73 6.36 2.58 -11.00
C PRO A 73 5.54 1.67 -10.06
N VAL A 74 6.19 0.81 -9.28
CA VAL A 74 5.54 -0.04 -8.28
C VAL A 74 5.92 0.45 -6.90
N VAL A 75 4.95 0.83 -6.08
CA VAL A 75 5.15 1.11 -4.66
C VAL A 75 4.97 -0.19 -3.89
N HIS A 76 6.01 -0.59 -3.17
CA HIS A 76 6.01 -1.82 -2.38
C HIS A 76 6.17 -1.48 -0.90
N PHE A 77 5.21 -1.92 -0.10
CA PHE A 77 5.27 -1.86 1.36
C PHE A 77 5.63 -3.23 1.91
N LEU A 78 6.59 -3.28 2.84
CA LEU A 78 6.85 -4.41 3.71
C LEU A 78 6.52 -4.01 5.15
N PHE A 79 5.51 -4.64 5.73
CA PHE A 79 5.15 -4.52 7.12
C PHE A 79 5.80 -5.66 7.91
N GLU A 80 6.46 -5.32 9.02
CA GLU A 80 7.10 -6.27 9.93
C GLU A 80 6.39 -6.28 11.29
N ASP A 81 6.40 -7.45 11.95
CA ASP A 81 5.70 -7.75 13.20
C ASP A 81 4.19 -7.48 13.12
N VAL A 82 3.58 -7.97 12.03
CA VAL A 82 2.16 -7.74 11.73
C VAL A 82 1.25 -8.52 12.68
N GLN A 83 0.20 -7.86 13.16
CA GLN A 83 -0.92 -8.48 13.86
C GLN A 83 -2.21 -8.13 13.13
N LEU A 84 -2.79 -9.12 12.43
CA LEU A 84 -4.07 -8.93 11.76
C LEU A 84 -5.19 -8.72 12.78
N VAL A 85 -6.02 -7.71 12.55
CA VAL A 85 -7.21 -7.41 13.36
C VAL A 85 -8.46 -7.86 12.60
N GLU A 86 -8.57 -7.47 11.33
CA GLU A 86 -9.70 -7.80 10.48
C GLU A 86 -9.24 -8.06 9.05
N TRP A 87 -9.81 -9.09 8.43
CA TRP A 87 -9.66 -9.41 7.02
C TRP A 87 -11.05 -9.76 6.48
N LEU A 88 -11.64 -8.85 5.72
CA LEU A 88 -12.94 -9.02 5.11
C LEU A 88 -12.79 -8.85 3.60
N GLU A 89 -12.96 -9.95 2.89
CA GLU A 89 -13.13 -9.95 1.44
C GLU A 89 -14.63 -9.84 1.14
N ASP A 90 -15.00 -9.11 0.10
CA ASP A 90 -16.33 -9.25 -0.49
C ASP A 90 -16.43 -10.62 -1.18
N GLN A 91 -16.75 -11.66 -0.39
CA GLN A 91 -16.87 -13.04 -0.85
C GLN A 91 -18.25 -13.35 -1.46
N GLU A 92 -19.22 -12.43 -1.38
CA GLU A 92 -20.59 -12.68 -1.85
C GLU A 92 -20.83 -12.22 -3.29
N GLY A 93 -19.87 -11.50 -3.91
CA GLY A 93 -20.07 -10.90 -5.23
C GLY A 93 -21.26 -9.94 -5.23
N HIS A 94 -21.59 -9.38 -4.07
CA HIS A 94 -22.79 -8.60 -3.85
C HIS A 94 -22.57 -7.20 -4.39
N ASP A 95 -22.98 -7.02 -5.64
CA ASP A 95 -23.36 -5.76 -6.25
C ASP A 95 -22.27 -4.71 -6.45
N CYS A 96 -21.07 -4.86 -5.90
CA CYS A 96 -19.99 -3.89 -6.12
C CYS A 96 -19.54 -3.93 -7.59
N VAL A 97 -19.10 -5.08 -8.09
CA VAL A 97 -18.68 -5.27 -9.49
C VAL A 97 -19.82 -5.02 -10.48
N ALA A 98 -21.08 -5.21 -10.07
CA ALA A 98 -22.26 -4.94 -10.90
C ALA A 98 -22.69 -3.46 -10.89
N ALA A 99 -22.54 -2.75 -9.77
CA ALA A 99 -22.84 -1.32 -9.63
C ALA A 99 -21.74 -0.42 -10.20
N HIS A 100 -20.48 -0.89 -10.20
CA HIS A 100 -19.32 -0.19 -10.75
C HIS A 100 -18.48 -1.12 -11.63
N PRO A 101 -18.99 -1.50 -12.82
CA PRO A 101 -18.29 -2.42 -13.73
C PRO A 101 -16.94 -1.88 -14.23
N ASP A 102 -16.73 -0.57 -14.12
CA ASP A 102 -15.49 0.11 -14.51
C ASP A 102 -14.48 0.23 -13.35
N ALA A 103 -14.85 -0.07 -12.10
CA ALA A 103 -13.95 -0.01 -10.96
C ALA A 103 -13.06 -1.26 -10.93
N HIS A 104 -11.74 -1.06 -10.95
CA HIS A 104 -10.80 -2.16 -10.83
C HIS A 104 -10.87 -2.75 -9.42
N PRO A 105 -10.83 -4.09 -9.24
CA PRO A 105 -10.87 -4.72 -7.91
C PRO A 105 -9.80 -4.20 -6.93
N GLY A 106 -8.66 -3.77 -7.46
CA GLY A 106 -7.56 -3.15 -6.72
C GLY A 106 -7.68 -1.65 -6.51
N GLN A 107 -8.79 -1.00 -6.86
CA GLN A 107 -8.94 0.43 -6.62
C GLN A 107 -8.95 0.70 -5.12
N VAL A 108 -8.03 1.55 -4.66
CA VAL A 108 -7.88 1.93 -3.26
C VAL A 108 -8.83 3.06 -2.95
N ASP A 109 -9.75 2.84 -2.01
CA ASP A 109 -10.63 3.89 -1.49
C ASP A 109 -9.95 4.62 -0.33
N LEU A 110 -9.33 3.85 0.58
CA LEU A 110 -8.64 4.39 1.75
C LEU A 110 -7.39 3.57 2.08
N PHE A 111 -6.31 4.25 2.44
CA PHE A 111 -5.21 3.62 3.17
C PHE A 111 -4.71 4.56 4.27
N ASP A 112 -5.13 4.27 5.50
CA ASP A 112 -4.93 5.14 6.66
C ASP A 112 -4.03 4.52 7.73
N TRP A 113 -3.44 5.41 8.54
CA TRP A 113 -2.61 5.10 9.69
C TRP A 113 -2.97 6.04 10.84
N ASP A 114 -3.24 5.48 12.02
CA ASP A 114 -3.75 6.23 13.17
C ASP A 114 -2.72 7.12 13.89
N GLY A 115 -1.48 7.19 13.38
CA GLY A 115 -0.38 7.87 14.02
C GLY A 115 0.35 7.05 15.10
N THR A 116 -0.09 5.81 15.35
CA THR A 116 0.55 4.87 16.28
C THR A 116 1.00 3.61 15.55
N ASP A 117 0.32 2.48 15.72
CA ASP A 117 0.66 1.19 15.10
C ASP A 117 -0.47 0.57 14.28
N TYR A 118 -1.62 1.23 14.16
CA TYR A 118 -2.80 0.69 13.50
C TYR A 118 -2.97 1.22 12.07
N PHE A 119 -3.31 0.30 11.17
CA PHE A 119 -3.49 0.56 9.74
C PHE A 119 -4.86 0.06 9.27
N CYS A 120 -5.44 0.78 8.31
CA CYS A 120 -6.69 0.42 7.66
C CYS A 120 -6.54 0.59 6.15
N LEU A 121 -6.63 -0.51 5.40
CA LEU A 121 -6.71 -0.52 3.94
C LEU A 121 -8.14 -0.90 3.54
N ILE A 122 -8.77 -0.05 2.75
CA ILE A 122 -10.04 -0.32 2.08
C ILE A 122 -9.80 -0.23 0.59
N THR A 123 -9.90 -1.37 -0.07
CA THR A 123 -10.03 -1.44 -1.53
C THR A 123 -11.47 -1.78 -1.87
N PHE A 124 -11.77 -1.75 -3.17
CA PHE A 124 -13.08 -2.13 -3.66
C PHE A 124 -13.55 -3.54 -3.23
N THR A 125 -12.63 -4.49 -3.03
CA THR A 125 -12.98 -5.89 -2.70
C THR A 125 -12.42 -6.37 -1.36
N LEU A 126 -11.68 -5.52 -0.63
CA LEU A 126 -10.97 -5.90 0.59
C LEU A 126 -11.02 -4.78 1.63
N THR A 127 -11.50 -5.12 2.82
CA THR A 127 -11.25 -4.34 4.04
C THR A 127 -10.26 -5.09 4.90
N LEU A 128 -9.13 -4.45 5.20
CA LEU A 128 -8.05 -5.03 5.95
C LEU A 128 -7.60 -4.06 7.05
N THR A 129 -7.62 -4.52 8.30
CA THR A 129 -7.09 -3.76 9.43
C THR A 129 -6.07 -4.59 10.21
N PHE A 130 -5.00 -3.94 10.64
CA PHE A 130 -3.88 -4.62 11.27
C PHE A 130 -3.00 -3.65 12.05
N HIS A 131 -2.20 -4.21 12.95
CA HIS A 131 -1.07 -3.52 13.55
C HIS A 131 0.24 -3.93 12.88
N ALA A 132 1.21 -3.02 12.82
CA ALA A 132 2.59 -3.32 12.43
C ALA A 132 3.57 -2.46 13.22
N ARG A 133 4.78 -2.96 13.48
CA ARG A 133 5.79 -2.19 14.23
C ARG A 133 6.72 -1.41 13.33
N ARG A 134 6.87 -1.87 12.09
CA ARG A 134 7.77 -1.27 11.11
C ARG A 134 7.21 -1.42 9.71
N VAL A 135 7.39 -0.37 8.92
CA VAL A 135 7.04 -0.33 7.49
C VAL A 135 8.26 0.09 6.71
N VAL A 136 8.66 -0.75 5.76
CA VAL A 136 9.68 -0.43 4.78
C VAL A 136 8.99 -0.13 3.46
N VAL A 137 9.14 1.08 2.97
CA VAL A 137 8.63 1.52 1.68
C VAL A 137 9.76 1.46 0.65
N THR A 138 9.51 0.83 -0.48
CA THR A 138 10.43 0.80 -1.61
C THR A 138 9.68 1.04 -2.92
N VAL A 139 10.35 1.63 -3.91
CA VAL A 139 9.83 1.71 -5.27
C VAL A 139 10.59 0.73 -6.16
N ARG A 140 9.86 0.00 -7.02
CA ARG A 140 10.41 -1.11 -7.82
C ARG A 140 10.01 -1.00 -9.29
N PRO A 141 10.83 -1.51 -10.23
CA PRO A 141 10.40 -1.68 -11.62
C PRO A 141 9.14 -2.54 -11.70
N LEU A 142 8.36 -2.39 -12.78
CA LEU A 142 7.33 -3.37 -13.12
C LEU A 142 7.99 -4.75 -13.19
N ARG A 143 7.29 -5.78 -12.69
CA ARG A 143 7.72 -7.16 -12.89
C ARG A 143 7.89 -7.36 -14.39
N SER A 144 9.09 -7.73 -14.82
CA SER A 144 9.27 -8.20 -16.20
C SER A 144 8.36 -9.41 -16.35
N ALA A 145 7.54 -9.46 -17.41
CA ALA A 145 6.77 -10.66 -17.70
C ALA A 145 7.75 -11.83 -17.69
N GLU A 146 7.58 -12.76 -16.75
CA GLU A 146 8.37 -13.99 -16.73
C GLU A 146 8.20 -14.60 -18.12
N THR A 147 9.28 -14.62 -18.89
CA THR A 147 9.30 -15.32 -20.16
C THR A 147 9.27 -16.79 -19.78
N VAL A 148 8.06 -17.36 -19.70
CA VAL A 148 7.87 -18.80 -19.63
C VAL A 148 8.52 -19.35 -20.90
N SER A 149 9.72 -19.91 -20.73
CA SER A 149 10.47 -20.61 -21.78
C SER A 149 9.95 -22.02 -21.94
#